data_AF-A0A2S9YA63-F1
#
_entry.id   AF-A0A2S9YA63-F1
#
_cell.length_a   1.000
_cell.length_b   1.000
_cell.length_c   1.000
_cell.angle_alpha   90.00
_cell.angle_beta   90.00
_cell.angle_gamma   90.00
#
_symmetry.space_group_name_H-M   'P 1'
#
loop_
_entity.id
_entity.type
_entity.pdbx_description
1 polymer ?
#
loop_
_entity_poly.entity_id
_entity_poly.type
_entity_poly.pdbx_seq_one_letter_code
_entity_poly.pdbx_strand_id
1 'polypeptide(L)'
;MKTAPFRNLRIGALTRPFFATHLTVGLTVGLVVALTTSCMVDDADPTTFEPLAEEYEEIDQIQQPEAPLPENHEGESCTYDAHCPVGSPACVDSQCWDGSDGDPCDYQSDCAYSGNRCFAGTCWDGGVGDPCTYDSHCDGSAPFCADGACSAGEAGDSCLYNNDCSMGAPICVSGECSEGGVGDSCSSDVHCGESAPYCSLGSCSAGEVGDACQFDPDCSPEAAYCAFGECSAGAAGDACDVVNDCGPAAPLCVVGDICSAGDVGDVCGYDGDCSMSAPLCSLGECSLGAEGDACAYDTDCSMSAPLCSLGVCSDGQLNDACDYDSDCSVDAPYCSDLTDTCQTGEAGSPCSLNADCINGCHFGLQQCV
;
A
#
# COMPACT_ATOMS: atom_id res chain seq x y z
N MET A 1 43.90 40.73 4.29
CA MET A 1 43.74 41.16 2.88
C MET A 1 43.36 39.92 2.09
N LYS A 2 42.20 39.68 1.50
CA LYS A 2 41.00 40.43 1.09
C LYS A 2 39.82 39.47 1.40
N THR A 3 38.82 39.77 2.23
CA THR A 3 37.60 40.55 1.94
C THR A 3 37.16 40.59 0.48
N ALA A 4 36.11 39.83 0.15
CA ALA A 4 34.90 40.43 -0.44
C ALA A 4 33.65 39.53 -0.23
N PRO A 5 32.46 40.12 0.00
CA PRO A 5 31.23 39.46 0.44
C PRO A 5 30.14 39.45 -0.64
N PHE A 6 29.03 38.71 -0.50
CA PHE A 6 27.72 39.16 -1.04
C PHE A 6 26.50 38.46 -0.40
N ARG A 7 25.67 39.31 0.25
CA ARG A 7 24.19 39.39 0.36
C ARG A 7 23.36 38.13 0.68
N ASN A 8 22.69 38.11 1.85
CA ASN A 8 21.33 38.63 2.14
C ASN A 8 20.21 37.84 1.45
N LEU A 9 19.53 36.98 2.21
CA LEU A 9 18.10 36.73 2.05
C LEU A 9 17.42 36.75 3.43
N ARG A 10 16.62 37.80 3.66
CA ARG A 10 15.63 37.86 4.74
C ARG A 10 14.43 37.03 4.30
N ILE A 11 14.06 36.02 5.07
CA ILE A 11 12.73 35.41 4.97
C ILE A 11 11.88 35.98 6.09
N GLY A 12 10.85 36.73 5.69
CA GLY A 12 9.89 37.35 6.57
C GLY A 12 8.95 36.30 7.18
N ALA A 13 8.66 36.51 8.45
CA ALA A 13 7.52 35.91 9.13
C ALA A 13 6.22 36.30 8.41
N LEU A 14 5.38 35.31 8.11
CA LEU A 14 3.96 35.54 7.85
C LEU A 14 3.13 34.58 8.70
N THR A 15 2.38 35.24 9.57
CA THR A 15 1.40 34.77 10.53
C THR A 15 0.18 34.15 9.84
N ARG A 16 -0.34 33.08 10.47
CA ARG A 16 -1.67 32.48 10.25
C ARG A 16 -2.80 33.51 10.27
N PRO A 17 -3.96 33.20 9.67
CA PRO A 17 -5.08 32.96 10.57
C PRO A 17 -5.95 31.73 10.24
N PHE A 18 -6.48 31.21 11.34
CA PHE A 18 -7.61 30.30 11.50
C PHE A 18 -8.84 30.65 10.65
N PHE A 19 -9.48 29.64 10.06
CA PHE A 19 -10.93 29.53 10.03
C PHE A 19 -11.33 28.05 10.11
N ALA A 20 -11.91 27.68 11.25
CA ALA A 20 -12.57 26.41 11.47
C ALA A 20 -14.02 26.53 10.96
N THR A 21 -14.54 25.49 10.32
CA THR A 21 -15.98 25.34 10.12
C THR A 21 -16.35 23.90 10.39
N HIS A 22 -17.05 23.69 11.51
CA HIS A 22 -17.68 22.44 11.89
C HIS A 22 -18.83 22.12 10.93
N LEU A 23 -18.86 20.89 10.42
CA LEU A 23 -20.08 20.27 9.92
C LEU A 23 -20.26 18.93 10.61
N THR A 24 -21.11 18.93 11.64
CA THR A 24 -21.66 17.73 12.28
C THR A 24 -22.87 17.26 11.50
N VAL A 25 -22.88 16.02 11.00
CA VAL A 25 -24.11 15.32 10.62
C VAL A 25 -24.16 14.02 11.39
N GLY A 26 -25.23 13.90 12.18
CA GLY A 26 -25.44 12.89 13.19
C GLY A 26 -25.86 11.54 12.63
N LEU A 27 -25.28 10.53 13.27
CA LEU A 27 -25.72 9.15 13.38
C LEU A 27 -27.18 9.08 13.89
N THR A 28 -28.07 8.39 13.20
CA THR A 28 -29.25 7.78 13.83
C THR A 28 -29.46 6.35 13.35
N VAL A 29 -29.46 5.46 14.33
CA VAL A 29 -29.75 4.03 14.26
C VAL A 29 -31.27 3.83 14.42
N GLY A 30 -31.87 2.94 13.64
CA GLY A 30 -33.23 2.42 13.83
C GLY A 30 -33.53 1.33 12.80
N LEU A 31 -33.34 0.04 13.12
CA LEU A 31 -34.30 -0.89 13.73
C LEU A 31 -35.46 -1.32 12.80
N VAL A 32 -35.27 -2.51 12.21
CA VAL A 32 -36.19 -3.65 11.99
C VAL A 32 -37.70 -3.37 11.86
N VAL A 33 -38.30 -3.70 10.70
CA VAL A 33 -39.54 -4.52 10.60
C VAL A 33 -39.56 -5.27 9.26
N ALA A 34 -39.54 -6.60 9.32
CA ALA A 34 -39.95 -7.48 8.23
C ALA A 34 -41.48 -7.60 8.21
N LEU A 35 -42.12 -7.40 7.05
CA LEU A 35 -43.51 -7.76 6.82
C LEU A 35 -43.65 -8.41 5.44
N THR A 36 -43.82 -9.73 5.48
CA THR A 36 -44.35 -10.57 4.41
C THR A 36 -45.81 -10.24 4.17
N THR A 37 -46.23 -10.03 2.92
CA THR A 37 -47.62 -10.29 2.56
C THR A 37 -47.77 -10.78 1.13
N SER A 38 -48.29 -12.00 1.05
CA SER A 38 -48.81 -12.75 -0.09
C SER A 38 -50.07 -12.13 -0.68
N CYS A 39 -50.24 -12.19 -2.01
CA CYS A 39 -51.54 -12.07 -2.66
C CYS A 39 -51.79 -13.33 -3.50
N MET A 40 -52.75 -14.14 -3.06
CA MET A 40 -53.35 -15.22 -3.83
C MET A 40 -54.45 -14.69 -4.75
N VAL A 41 -54.64 -15.47 -5.80
CA VAL A 41 -55.68 -15.50 -6.84
C VAL A 41 -57.09 -15.57 -6.24
N ASP A 42 -58.08 -14.94 -6.89
CA ASP A 42 -59.43 -15.53 -6.94
C ASP A 42 -60.17 -15.16 -8.22
N ASP A 43 -60.86 -16.18 -8.72
CA ASP A 43 -61.61 -16.33 -9.96
C ASP A 43 -62.86 -15.45 -10.07
N ALA A 44 -63.19 -15.02 -11.30
CA ALA A 44 -64.57 -14.95 -11.79
C ALA A 44 -64.64 -14.81 -13.32
N ASP A 45 -65.00 -15.90 -13.99
CA ASP A 45 -65.65 -16.00 -15.31
C ASP A 45 -67.07 -16.58 -15.08
N PRO A 46 -68.00 -16.77 -16.03
CA PRO A 46 -68.23 -16.18 -17.37
C PRO A 46 -69.67 -15.65 -17.54
N THR A 47 -69.93 -14.86 -18.60
CA THR A 47 -71.18 -15.04 -19.40
C THR A 47 -71.06 -14.42 -20.80
N THR A 48 -70.98 -15.32 -21.78
CA THR A 48 -71.78 -15.40 -23.03
C THR A 48 -72.01 -14.12 -23.85
N PHE A 49 -71.44 -14.07 -25.06
CA PHE A 49 -72.16 -13.70 -26.29
C PHE A 49 -71.39 -14.20 -27.53
N GLU A 50 -71.98 -15.14 -28.24
CA GLU A 50 -71.75 -15.49 -29.65
C GLU A 50 -73.15 -15.68 -30.29
N PRO A 51 -73.32 -15.68 -31.62
CA PRO A 51 -72.45 -15.17 -32.69
C PRO A 51 -73.24 -14.34 -33.73
N LEU A 52 -72.54 -13.61 -34.59
CA LEU A 52 -73.04 -13.35 -35.96
C LEU A 52 -71.92 -13.66 -36.93
N ALA A 53 -72.16 -14.72 -37.69
CA ALA A 53 -71.38 -15.12 -38.86
C ALA A 53 -71.65 -14.14 -39.99
N GLU A 54 -70.58 -13.63 -40.61
CA GLU A 54 -70.61 -13.29 -42.03
C GLU A 54 -69.33 -13.89 -42.66
N GLU A 55 -69.56 -14.70 -43.68
CA GLU A 55 -68.59 -15.23 -44.62
C GLU A 55 -67.67 -14.11 -45.12
N TYR A 56 -66.36 -14.31 -44.99
CA TYR A 56 -65.41 -13.68 -45.88
C TYR A 56 -64.56 -14.77 -46.53
N GLU A 57 -64.68 -14.81 -47.84
CA GLU A 57 -64.01 -15.71 -48.75
C GLU A 57 -62.48 -15.66 -48.58
N GLU A 58 -61.90 -16.85 -48.63
CA GLU A 58 -60.49 -17.14 -48.79
C GLU A 58 -59.97 -16.44 -50.06
N ILE A 59 -59.30 -15.30 -49.88
CA ILE A 59 -58.53 -14.66 -50.95
C ILE A 59 -57.11 -15.24 -50.85
N ASP A 60 -56.72 -15.94 -51.91
CA ASP A 60 -55.41 -16.51 -52.18
C ASP A 60 -54.28 -15.76 -51.46
N GLN A 61 -53.52 -16.51 -50.67
CA GLN A 61 -52.16 -16.13 -50.29
C GLN A 61 -51.36 -15.95 -51.58
N ILE A 62 -51.24 -14.70 -52.03
CA ILE A 62 -50.12 -14.33 -52.88
C ILE A 62 -48.91 -14.48 -51.95
N GLN A 63 -48.27 -15.65 -51.99
CA GLN A 63 -46.91 -15.76 -51.51
C GLN A 63 -46.13 -14.67 -52.26
N GLN A 64 -45.75 -13.62 -51.54
CA GLN A 64 -44.59 -12.87 -51.96
C GLN A 64 -43.50 -13.92 -52.14
N PRO A 65 -42.87 -14.05 -53.32
CA PRO A 65 -41.70 -14.89 -53.40
C PRO A 65 -40.78 -14.39 -52.29
N GLU A 66 -40.35 -15.27 -51.39
CA GLU A 66 -39.16 -14.96 -50.60
C GLU A 66 -38.15 -14.38 -51.58
N ALA A 67 -37.70 -13.14 -51.32
CA ALA A 67 -36.60 -12.58 -52.09
C ALA A 67 -35.51 -13.66 -52.12
N PRO A 68 -34.91 -13.98 -53.29
CA PRO A 68 -33.84 -14.96 -53.34
C PRO A 68 -32.86 -14.59 -52.24
N LEU A 69 -32.52 -15.55 -51.37
CA LEU A 69 -31.38 -15.39 -50.46
C LEU A 69 -30.24 -14.89 -51.35
N PRO A 70 -29.51 -13.81 -50.97
CA PRO A 70 -28.40 -13.33 -51.78
C PRO A 70 -27.47 -14.52 -52.00
N GLU A 71 -27.43 -15.00 -53.24
CA GLU A 71 -26.51 -16.05 -53.63
C GLU A 71 -25.12 -15.41 -53.50
N ASN A 72 -24.26 -15.98 -52.65
CA ASN A 72 -22.88 -15.57 -52.58
C ASN A 72 -22.24 -15.96 -53.93
N HIS A 73 -21.91 -14.94 -54.73
CA HIS A 73 -21.32 -15.06 -56.06
C HIS A 73 -19.82 -14.73 -56.04
N GLU A 74 -19.17 -14.85 -54.87
CA GLU A 74 -17.73 -14.71 -54.75
C GLU A 74 -16.99 -15.75 -55.61
N GLY A 75 -15.92 -15.32 -56.26
CA GLY A 75 -15.11 -16.17 -57.13
C GLY A 75 -15.65 -16.32 -58.56
N GLU A 76 -16.79 -15.71 -58.91
CA GLU A 76 -17.27 -15.70 -60.29
C GLU A 76 -16.33 -14.89 -61.21
N SER A 77 -16.09 -15.38 -62.42
CA SER A 77 -15.14 -14.73 -63.33
C SER A 77 -15.67 -13.39 -63.85
N CYS A 78 -14.83 -12.36 -63.79
CA CYS A 78 -15.18 -11.01 -64.24
C CYS A 78 -14.06 -10.36 -65.07
N THR A 79 -14.30 -9.15 -65.55
CA THR A 79 -13.29 -8.33 -66.27
C THR A 79 -13.35 -6.86 -65.84
N TYR A 80 -14.51 -6.43 -65.37
CA TYR A 80 -14.76 -5.13 -64.75
C TYR A 80 -15.96 -5.29 -63.80
N ASP A 81 -16.11 -4.40 -62.82
CA ASP A 81 -17.13 -4.46 -61.76
C ASP A 81 -18.56 -4.66 -62.30
N ALA A 82 -18.89 -4.08 -63.46
CA ALA A 82 -20.20 -4.24 -64.08
C ALA A 82 -20.51 -5.67 -64.59
N HIS A 83 -19.53 -6.60 -64.56
CA HIS A 83 -19.75 -8.03 -64.79
C HIS A 83 -20.22 -8.78 -63.55
N CYS A 84 -20.07 -8.17 -62.38
CA CYS A 84 -20.38 -8.81 -61.13
C CYS A 84 -21.82 -8.54 -60.68
N PRO A 85 -22.46 -9.50 -60.01
CA PRO A 85 -23.80 -9.34 -59.47
C PRO A 85 -23.80 -8.38 -58.27
N VAL A 86 -24.98 -7.87 -57.91
CA VAL A 86 -25.16 -6.88 -56.82
C VAL A 86 -24.65 -7.40 -55.47
N GLY A 87 -24.67 -8.71 -55.25
CA GLY A 87 -24.17 -9.34 -54.03
C GLY A 87 -22.64 -9.46 -53.95
N SER A 88 -21.92 -9.27 -55.05
CA SER A 88 -20.45 -9.37 -55.10
C SER A 88 -19.87 -8.34 -56.08
N PRO A 89 -20.08 -7.03 -55.89
CA PRO A 89 -19.96 -6.04 -56.96
C PRO A 89 -18.52 -5.73 -57.41
N ALA A 90 -17.50 -6.12 -56.65
CA ALA A 90 -16.11 -5.76 -56.93
C ALA A 90 -15.40 -6.82 -57.78
N CYS A 91 -14.76 -6.43 -58.89
CA CYS A 91 -14.01 -7.33 -59.75
C CYS A 91 -12.49 -7.23 -59.51
N VAL A 92 -11.93 -8.11 -58.69
CA VAL A 92 -10.51 -8.09 -58.29
C VAL A 92 -9.87 -9.43 -58.63
N ASP A 93 -8.68 -9.40 -59.25
CA ASP A 93 -8.00 -10.59 -59.76
C ASP A 93 -8.87 -11.49 -60.68
N SER A 94 -9.71 -10.84 -61.50
CA SER A 94 -10.67 -11.49 -62.41
C SER A 94 -11.75 -12.33 -61.71
N GLN A 95 -12.00 -12.09 -60.42
CA GLN A 95 -13.04 -12.72 -59.63
C GLN A 95 -13.93 -11.66 -58.95
N CYS A 96 -15.22 -11.95 -58.82
CA CYS A 96 -16.17 -11.11 -58.10
C CYS A 96 -16.03 -11.32 -56.59
N TRP A 97 -16.14 -10.24 -55.81
CA TRP A 97 -16.03 -10.21 -54.34
C TRP A 97 -17.11 -9.29 -53.74
N ASP A 98 -17.62 -9.64 -52.57
CA ASP A 98 -18.61 -8.82 -51.86
C ASP A 98 -17.98 -7.68 -51.06
N GLY A 99 -16.66 -7.71 -50.92
CA GLY A 99 -15.87 -6.71 -50.23
C GLY A 99 -15.91 -6.88 -48.71
N SER A 100 -16.30 -8.06 -48.23
CA SER A 100 -16.28 -8.43 -46.83
C SER A 100 -14.85 -8.47 -46.27
N ASP A 101 -14.74 -8.66 -44.96
CA ASP A 101 -13.44 -8.72 -44.30
C ASP A 101 -12.61 -9.90 -44.84
N GLY A 102 -11.36 -9.63 -45.23
CA GLY A 102 -10.45 -10.59 -45.86
C GLY A 102 -10.51 -10.67 -47.39
N ASP A 103 -11.45 -10.00 -48.06
CA ASP A 103 -11.56 -10.01 -49.53
C ASP A 103 -10.44 -9.21 -50.20
N PRO A 104 -9.99 -9.59 -51.41
CA PRO A 104 -9.00 -8.81 -52.15
C PRO A 104 -9.60 -7.50 -52.68
N CYS A 105 -8.76 -6.46 -52.79
CA CYS A 105 -9.16 -5.15 -53.28
C CYS A 105 -8.03 -4.42 -54.00
N ASP A 106 -8.36 -3.59 -54.99
CA ASP A 106 -7.44 -2.63 -55.62
C ASP A 106 -7.73 -1.19 -55.16
N TYR A 107 -9.00 -0.90 -54.84
CA TYR A 107 -9.52 0.40 -54.46
C TYR A 107 -10.44 0.32 -53.24
N GLN A 108 -10.67 1.46 -52.59
CA GLN A 108 -11.62 1.55 -51.47
C GLN A 108 -13.07 1.24 -51.87
N SER A 109 -13.41 1.42 -53.15
CA SER A 109 -14.73 1.08 -53.68
C SER A 109 -15.00 -0.42 -53.75
N ASP A 110 -13.96 -1.24 -53.64
CA ASP A 110 -14.04 -2.69 -53.82
C ASP A 110 -14.47 -3.37 -52.51
N CYS A 111 -14.34 -2.67 -51.38
CA CYS A 111 -14.75 -3.14 -50.08
C CYS A 111 -16.21 -2.76 -49.78
N ALA A 112 -16.86 -3.56 -48.94
CA ALA A 112 -18.24 -3.40 -48.57
C ALA A 112 -18.47 -2.01 -47.94
N TYR A 113 -19.59 -1.37 -48.31
CA TYR A 113 -19.98 -0.04 -47.83
C TYR A 113 -20.22 0.06 -46.31
N SER A 114 -20.14 -1.06 -45.58
CA SER A 114 -20.35 -1.18 -44.13
C SER A 114 -19.23 -0.59 -43.26
N GLY A 115 -18.17 -0.05 -43.85
CA GLY A 115 -17.02 0.50 -43.12
C GLY A 115 -15.70 -0.17 -43.50
N ASN A 116 -15.76 -1.22 -44.31
CA ASN A 116 -14.59 -1.96 -44.74
C ASN A 116 -13.67 -1.08 -45.60
N ARG A 117 -12.37 -1.30 -45.44
CA ARG A 117 -11.33 -0.51 -46.08
C ARG A 117 -10.31 -1.42 -46.77
N CYS A 118 -9.97 -1.06 -48.00
CA CYS A 118 -8.85 -1.64 -48.71
C CYS A 118 -7.52 -1.17 -48.12
N PHE A 119 -6.75 -2.09 -47.55
CA PHE A 119 -5.38 -1.88 -47.07
C PHE A 119 -4.49 -3.03 -47.52
N ALA A 120 -3.36 -2.69 -48.16
CA ALA A 120 -2.39 -3.66 -48.68
C ALA A 120 -2.98 -4.76 -49.59
N GLY A 121 -4.08 -4.46 -50.29
CA GLY A 121 -4.74 -5.39 -51.23
C GLY A 121 -5.82 -6.25 -50.60
N THR A 122 -6.20 -5.99 -49.34
CA THR A 122 -7.25 -6.73 -48.61
C THR A 122 -8.24 -5.76 -47.96
N CYS A 123 -9.51 -6.12 -47.97
CA CYS A 123 -10.57 -5.42 -47.26
C CYS A 123 -10.53 -5.79 -45.77
N TRP A 124 -10.52 -4.78 -44.90
CA TRP A 124 -10.51 -4.93 -43.44
C TRP A 124 -11.71 -4.20 -42.86
N ASP A 125 -12.42 -4.84 -41.93
CA ASP A 125 -13.56 -4.21 -41.24
C ASP A 125 -13.13 -3.27 -40.10
N GLY A 126 -11.86 -3.32 -39.70
CA GLY A 126 -11.29 -2.49 -38.65
C GLY A 126 -11.41 -3.09 -37.25
N GLY A 127 -11.66 -4.41 -37.15
CA GLY A 127 -11.70 -5.15 -35.91
C GLY A 127 -10.33 -5.31 -35.24
N VAL A 128 -10.30 -5.97 -34.07
CA VAL A 128 -9.06 -6.16 -33.30
C VAL A 128 -8.02 -6.94 -34.11
N GLY A 129 -6.81 -6.36 -34.25
CA GLY A 129 -5.69 -6.93 -34.98
C GLY A 129 -5.58 -6.45 -36.43
N ASP A 130 -6.59 -5.76 -36.96
CA ASP A 130 -6.61 -5.30 -38.35
C ASP A 130 -5.59 -4.19 -38.60
N PRO A 131 -4.95 -4.15 -39.77
CA PRO A 131 -3.93 -3.18 -40.07
C PRO A 131 -4.51 -1.76 -40.15
N CYS A 132 -3.84 -0.82 -39.49
CA CYS A 132 -4.30 0.55 -39.40
C CYS A 132 -3.15 1.56 -39.57
N THR A 133 -3.51 2.83 -39.75
CA THR A 133 -2.55 3.96 -39.74
C THR A 133 -3.07 5.12 -38.91
N TYR A 134 -4.39 5.19 -38.72
CA TYR A 134 -5.09 6.16 -37.90
C TYR A 134 -6.28 5.44 -37.25
N ASP A 135 -6.71 5.89 -36.08
CA ASP A 135 -7.89 5.35 -35.36
C ASP A 135 -9.15 5.27 -36.23
N SER A 136 -9.30 6.20 -37.18
CA SER A 136 -10.41 6.19 -38.14
C SER A 136 -10.43 4.98 -39.12
N HIS A 137 -9.43 4.12 -39.06
CA HIS A 137 -9.40 2.85 -39.82
C HIS A 137 -10.03 1.71 -39.03
N CYS A 138 -10.26 1.90 -37.74
CA CYS A 138 -10.76 0.89 -36.86
C CYS A 138 -12.25 1.10 -36.55
N ASP A 139 -12.91 0.02 -36.14
CA ASP A 139 -14.32 0.03 -35.83
C ASP A 139 -14.59 0.39 -34.35
N GLY A 140 -15.86 0.35 -33.94
CA GLY A 140 -16.24 0.68 -32.57
C GLY A 140 -15.83 -0.34 -31.51
N SER A 141 -15.42 -1.55 -31.91
CA SER A 141 -14.94 -2.61 -31.03
C SER A 141 -13.44 -2.53 -30.78
N ALA A 142 -12.68 -1.92 -31.71
CA ALA A 142 -11.23 -1.78 -31.65
C ALA A 142 -10.77 -0.34 -31.98
N PRO A 143 -11.27 0.70 -31.29
CA PRO A 143 -11.22 2.08 -31.78
C PRO A 143 -9.82 2.71 -31.85
N PHE A 144 -8.78 2.05 -31.34
CA PHE A 144 -7.42 2.60 -31.25
C PHE A 144 -6.49 1.95 -32.27
N CYS A 145 -5.75 2.76 -33.03
CA CYS A 145 -4.71 2.25 -33.91
C CYS A 145 -3.34 2.24 -33.20
N ALA A 146 -2.97 1.10 -32.63
CA ALA A 146 -1.76 0.92 -31.84
C ALA A 146 -0.76 0.01 -32.55
N ASP A 147 0.49 0.47 -32.71
CA ASP A 147 1.56 -0.25 -33.42
C ASP A 147 1.16 -0.79 -34.81
N GLY A 148 0.27 -0.05 -35.50
CA GLY A 148 -0.21 -0.40 -36.84
C GLY A 148 -1.31 -1.47 -36.86
N ALA A 149 -1.88 -1.84 -35.71
CA ALA A 149 -3.04 -2.72 -35.60
C ALA A 149 -4.17 -2.06 -34.78
N CYS A 150 -5.41 -2.36 -35.14
CA CYS A 150 -6.59 -1.92 -34.39
C CYS A 150 -6.68 -2.68 -33.05
N SER A 151 -7.02 -1.97 -31.99
CA SER A 151 -7.01 -2.45 -30.60
C SER A 151 -8.18 -1.89 -29.81
N ALA A 152 -8.68 -2.69 -28.85
CA ALA A 152 -9.67 -2.22 -27.89
C ALA A 152 -9.05 -1.29 -26.84
N GLY A 153 -7.72 -1.32 -26.67
CA GLY A 153 -6.99 -0.52 -25.69
C GLY A 153 -7.22 -1.01 -24.25
N GLU A 154 -7.52 -2.29 -24.09
CA GLU A 154 -7.72 -2.92 -22.78
C GLU A 154 -6.37 -3.24 -22.13
N ALA A 155 -6.39 -3.62 -20.84
CA ALA A 155 -5.15 -3.96 -20.13
C ALA A 155 -4.40 -5.10 -20.83
N GLY A 156 -3.11 -4.89 -21.11
CA GLY A 156 -2.23 -5.79 -21.85
C GLY A 156 -2.20 -5.58 -23.37
N ASP A 157 -3.07 -4.73 -23.93
CA ASP A 157 -3.01 -4.39 -25.36
C ASP A 157 -1.79 -3.52 -25.66
N SER A 158 -1.22 -3.69 -26.85
CA SER A 158 -0.08 -2.87 -27.31
C SER A 158 -0.42 -1.39 -27.35
N CYS A 159 0.53 -0.54 -27.00
CA CYS A 159 0.40 0.92 -27.06
C CYS A 159 1.75 1.60 -27.34
N LEU A 160 1.71 2.80 -27.91
CA LEU A 160 2.85 3.72 -27.98
C LEU A 160 2.65 4.94 -27.07
N TYR A 161 1.40 5.33 -26.87
CA TYR A 161 0.99 6.49 -26.11
C TYR A 161 -0.29 6.19 -25.31
N ASN A 162 -0.56 6.96 -24.25
CA ASN A 162 -1.77 6.77 -23.43
C ASN A 162 -3.08 6.93 -24.24
N ASN A 163 -3.07 7.65 -25.37
CA ASN A 163 -4.26 7.79 -26.23
C ASN A 163 -4.55 6.53 -27.06
N ASP A 164 -3.67 5.54 -27.03
CA ASP A 164 -3.88 4.24 -27.68
C ASP A 164 -4.63 3.27 -26.73
N CYS A 165 -4.92 3.73 -25.51
CA CYS A 165 -5.54 2.94 -24.46
C CYS A 165 -6.95 3.44 -24.13
N SER A 166 -7.77 2.51 -23.63
CA SER A 166 -9.14 2.76 -23.20
C SER A 166 -9.17 3.47 -21.84
N MET A 167 -10.36 3.93 -21.43
CA MET A 167 -10.58 4.45 -20.09
C MET A 167 -10.46 3.39 -18.99
N GLY A 168 -10.57 2.09 -19.35
CA GLY A 168 -10.35 0.98 -18.44
C GLY A 168 -8.88 0.84 -18.10
N ALA A 169 -7.98 0.99 -19.08
CA ALA A 169 -6.54 0.82 -18.90
C ALA A 169 -5.74 2.03 -19.44
N PRO A 170 -5.93 3.25 -18.89
CA PRO A 170 -5.56 4.51 -19.55
C PRO A 170 -4.05 4.81 -19.63
N ILE A 171 -3.21 3.93 -19.10
CA ILE A 171 -1.77 4.15 -18.94
C ILE A 171 -1.02 3.28 -19.94
N CYS A 172 -0.25 3.88 -20.83
CA CYS A 172 0.68 3.14 -21.69
C CYS A 172 2.06 3.05 -21.01
N VAL A 173 2.45 1.86 -20.61
CA VAL A 173 3.71 1.61 -19.92
C VAL A 173 4.37 0.34 -20.44
N SER A 174 5.67 0.42 -20.71
CA SER A 174 6.43 -0.70 -21.30
C SER A 174 5.86 -1.24 -22.62
N GLY A 175 5.06 -0.43 -23.33
CA GLY A 175 4.43 -0.80 -24.60
C GLY A 175 3.07 -1.50 -24.46
N GLU A 176 2.52 -1.59 -23.25
CA GLU A 176 1.22 -2.20 -22.97
C GLU A 176 0.32 -1.23 -22.20
N CYS A 177 -0.99 -1.28 -22.47
CA CYS A 177 -2.01 -0.56 -21.72
C CYS A 177 -2.19 -1.18 -20.34
N SER A 178 -2.39 -0.35 -19.32
CA SER A 178 -2.45 -0.76 -17.92
C SER A 178 -3.47 0.05 -17.13
N GLU A 179 -4.10 -0.60 -16.15
CA GLU A 179 -4.92 0.06 -15.13
C GLU A 179 -4.05 0.82 -14.11
N GLY A 180 -2.77 0.44 -13.98
CA GLY A 180 -1.89 0.92 -12.93
C GLY A 180 -2.25 0.34 -11.56
N GLY A 181 -2.81 -0.87 -11.52
CA GLY A 181 -3.13 -1.61 -10.30
C GLY A 181 -1.90 -2.21 -9.64
N VAL A 182 -2.08 -2.83 -8.47
CA VAL A 182 -0.99 -3.48 -7.73
C VAL A 182 -0.34 -4.57 -8.58
N GLY A 183 0.99 -4.51 -8.71
CA GLY A 183 1.79 -5.45 -9.51
C GLY A 183 1.95 -5.06 -10.98
N ASP A 184 1.23 -4.05 -11.46
CA ASP A 184 1.39 -3.56 -12.84
C ASP A 184 2.76 -2.92 -13.04
N SER A 185 3.30 -3.05 -14.26
CA SER A 185 4.61 -2.51 -14.59
C SER A 185 4.62 -0.99 -14.49
N CYS A 186 5.69 -0.42 -13.94
CA CYS A 186 5.86 1.02 -13.83
C CYS A 186 7.33 1.44 -14.00
N SER A 187 7.55 2.71 -14.32
CA SER A 187 8.89 3.33 -14.27
C SER A 187 8.92 4.61 -13.44
N SER A 188 7.75 5.03 -12.96
CA SER A 188 7.49 6.17 -12.09
C SER A 188 6.03 6.14 -11.66
N ASP A 189 5.68 6.83 -10.58
CA ASP A 189 4.32 6.85 -9.98
C ASP A 189 3.21 7.30 -10.96
N VAL A 190 3.55 8.05 -12.01
CA VAL A 190 2.58 8.45 -13.05
C VAL A 190 2.05 7.27 -13.87
N HIS A 191 2.71 6.11 -13.81
CA HIS A 191 2.26 4.86 -14.43
C HIS A 191 1.38 4.03 -13.51
N CYS A 192 1.05 4.55 -12.33
CA CYS A 192 0.26 3.87 -11.33
C CYS A 192 -1.09 4.57 -11.11
N GLY A 193 -2.11 3.77 -10.83
CA GLY A 193 -3.47 4.21 -10.60
C GLY A 193 -3.71 4.62 -9.15
N GLU A 194 -4.87 5.19 -8.88
CA GLU A 194 -5.24 5.68 -7.55
C GLU A 194 -5.23 4.59 -6.47
N SER A 195 -5.47 3.32 -6.85
CA SER A 195 -5.47 2.19 -5.92
C SER A 195 -4.08 1.66 -5.59
N ALA A 196 -3.04 2.02 -6.35
CA ALA A 196 -1.69 1.51 -6.18
C ALA A 196 -0.65 2.58 -6.57
N PRO A 197 -0.69 3.78 -5.97
CA PRO A 197 -0.09 4.99 -6.55
C PRO A 197 1.45 5.02 -6.52
N TYR A 198 2.11 4.04 -5.90
CA TYR A 198 3.56 4.04 -5.69
C TYR A 198 4.26 3.09 -6.66
N CYS A 199 5.24 3.59 -7.41
CA CYS A 199 6.06 2.76 -8.27
C CYS A 199 7.34 2.34 -7.56
N SER A 200 7.38 1.11 -7.03
CA SER A 200 8.59 0.58 -6.41
C SER A 200 9.14 -0.63 -7.15
N LEU A 201 10.46 -0.63 -7.36
CA LEU A 201 11.20 -1.70 -8.05
C LEU A 201 10.59 -2.11 -9.42
N GLY A 202 9.90 -1.19 -10.08
CA GLY A 202 9.28 -1.39 -11.39
C GLY A 202 7.86 -1.97 -11.34
N SER A 203 7.23 -2.03 -10.17
CA SER A 203 5.84 -2.47 -10.01
C SER A 203 5.03 -1.48 -9.17
N CYS A 204 3.77 -1.26 -9.57
CA CYS A 204 2.85 -0.43 -8.81
C CYS A 204 2.44 -1.12 -7.51
N SER A 205 2.28 -0.33 -6.45
CA SER A 205 2.05 -0.78 -5.08
C SER A 205 1.11 0.17 -4.35
N ALA A 206 0.34 -0.35 -3.40
CA ALA A 206 -0.45 0.47 -2.49
C ALA A 206 0.44 1.13 -1.41
N GLY A 207 1.67 0.64 -1.23
CA GLY A 207 2.62 1.16 -0.25
C GLY A 207 2.22 0.79 1.18
N GLU A 208 1.54 -0.34 1.35
CA GLU A 208 1.08 -0.85 2.64
C GLU A 208 2.23 -1.56 3.39
N VAL A 209 2.03 -1.88 4.67
CA VAL A 209 3.04 -2.60 5.46
C VAL A 209 3.42 -3.92 4.79
N GLY A 210 4.71 -4.14 4.57
CA GLY A 210 5.29 -5.31 3.90
C GLY A 210 5.39 -5.18 2.39
N ASP A 211 4.86 -4.12 1.77
CA ASP A 211 5.05 -3.87 0.35
C ASP A 211 6.51 -3.50 0.06
N ALA A 212 7.00 -3.90 -1.11
CA ALA A 212 8.37 -3.60 -1.51
C ALA A 212 8.60 -2.09 -1.65
N CYS A 213 9.74 -1.62 -1.16
CA CYS A 213 10.16 -0.23 -1.25
C CYS A 213 11.66 -0.12 -1.55
N GLN A 214 12.07 0.98 -2.14
CA GLN A 214 13.47 1.40 -2.24
C GLN A 214 13.75 2.60 -1.32
N PHE A 215 12.75 3.47 -1.14
CA PHE A 215 12.82 4.67 -0.30
C PHE A 215 11.45 4.95 0.35
N ASP A 216 11.40 5.74 1.43
CA ASP A 216 10.15 6.12 2.11
C ASP A 216 9.04 6.66 1.17
N PRO A 217 9.32 7.43 0.11
CA PRO A 217 8.27 7.89 -0.82
C PRO A 217 7.57 6.78 -1.60
N ASP A 218 8.10 5.55 -1.60
CA ASP A 218 7.45 4.39 -2.20
C ASP A 218 6.34 3.81 -1.30
N CYS A 219 6.18 4.36 -0.09
CA CYS A 219 5.24 3.88 0.89
C CYS A 219 4.08 4.86 1.15
N SER A 220 2.97 4.29 1.60
CA SER A 220 1.79 5.05 2.04
C SER A 220 2.06 5.83 3.33
N PRO A 221 1.30 6.90 3.62
CA PRO A 221 1.40 7.60 4.90
C PRO A 221 1.18 6.71 6.14
N GLU A 222 0.42 5.62 5.98
CA GLU A 222 0.15 4.63 7.02
C GLU A 222 1.33 3.68 7.26
N ALA A 223 2.20 3.49 6.27
CA ALA A 223 3.40 2.66 6.33
C ALA A 223 4.65 3.44 5.85
N ALA A 224 4.80 4.67 6.32
CA ALA A 224 5.66 5.70 5.73
C ALA A 224 7.18 5.45 5.71
N TYR A 225 7.65 4.31 6.22
CA TYR A 225 9.08 4.03 6.41
C TYR A 225 9.51 2.84 5.57
N CYS A 226 10.60 2.99 4.82
CA CYS A 226 11.17 1.89 4.04
C CYS A 226 12.32 1.22 4.82
N ALA A 227 12.03 0.11 5.49
CA ALA A 227 12.99 -0.64 6.30
C ALA A 227 13.32 -1.98 5.62
N PHE A 228 14.61 -2.26 5.40
CA PHE A 228 15.06 -3.49 4.73
C PHE A 228 14.39 -3.79 3.37
N GLY A 229 13.92 -2.75 2.67
CA GLY A 229 13.24 -2.89 1.38
C GLY A 229 11.75 -3.23 1.48
N GLU A 230 11.16 -3.12 2.67
CA GLU A 230 9.74 -3.29 2.91
C GLU A 230 9.15 -2.05 3.63
N CYS A 231 7.95 -1.64 3.25
CA CYS A 231 7.22 -0.56 3.90
C CYS A 231 6.80 -0.96 5.32
N SER A 232 6.89 -0.01 6.24
CA SER A 232 6.70 -0.22 7.67
C SER A 232 6.01 0.99 8.30
N ALA A 233 5.20 0.75 9.34
CA ALA A 233 4.61 1.83 10.12
C ALA A 233 5.64 2.51 11.05
N GLY A 234 6.81 1.89 11.24
CA GLY A 234 7.83 2.33 12.19
C GLY A 234 7.33 2.26 13.64
N ALA A 235 6.42 1.33 13.93
CA ALA A 235 5.89 1.11 15.26
C ALA A 235 6.88 0.32 16.14
N ALA A 236 6.64 0.29 17.45
CA ALA A 236 7.48 -0.49 18.36
C ALA A 236 7.46 -1.97 17.96
N GLY A 237 8.65 -2.55 17.80
CA GLY A 237 8.88 -3.92 17.35
C GLY A 237 9.00 -4.10 15.83
N ASP A 238 8.73 -3.06 15.02
CA ASP A 238 8.96 -3.10 13.58
C ASP A 238 10.46 -3.09 13.27
N ALA A 239 10.86 -3.65 12.13
CA ALA A 239 12.27 -3.68 11.73
C ALA A 239 12.81 -2.30 11.35
N CYS A 240 14.09 -2.06 11.60
CA CYS A 240 14.83 -0.84 11.20
C CYS A 240 16.31 -1.14 10.94
N ASP A 241 16.92 -0.48 9.96
CA ASP A 241 18.38 -0.44 9.76
C ASP A 241 18.96 0.86 10.34
N VAL A 242 18.19 1.94 10.28
CA VAL A 242 18.57 3.25 10.83
C VAL A 242 17.41 3.88 11.61
N VAL A 243 17.74 4.84 12.47
CA VAL A 243 16.75 5.59 13.28
C VAL A 243 15.64 6.29 12.47
N ASN A 244 15.89 6.56 11.19
CA ASN A 244 14.90 7.18 10.31
C ASN A 244 13.82 6.22 9.82
N ASP A 245 14.01 4.90 10.01
CA ASP A 245 13.03 3.88 9.65
C ASP A 245 11.93 3.75 10.71
N CYS A 246 12.05 4.52 11.80
CA CYS A 246 11.20 4.44 12.96
C CYS A 246 10.26 5.63 13.09
N GLY A 247 9.05 5.32 13.56
CA GLY A 247 7.97 6.26 13.77
C GLY A 247 8.18 7.13 15.00
N PRO A 248 7.46 8.27 15.09
CA PRO A 248 7.56 9.17 16.25
C PRO A 248 7.11 8.54 17.57
N ALA A 249 6.35 7.43 17.53
CA ALA A 249 5.93 6.68 18.71
C ALA A 249 7.00 5.69 19.21
N ALA A 250 7.94 5.30 18.36
CA ALA A 250 9.01 4.36 18.67
C ALA A 250 10.33 4.79 17.99
N PRO A 251 10.85 6.00 18.27
CA PRO A 251 11.82 6.69 17.42
C PRO A 251 13.25 6.14 17.47
N LEU A 252 13.51 5.09 18.25
CA LEU A 252 14.83 4.52 18.46
C LEU A 252 14.95 3.24 17.64
N CYS A 253 16.03 3.10 16.87
CA CYS A 253 16.41 1.84 16.26
C CYS A 253 17.45 1.17 17.16
N VAL A 254 17.04 0.15 17.92
CA VAL A 254 17.83 -0.43 19.02
C VAL A 254 18.40 -1.79 18.65
N VAL A 255 19.17 -2.39 19.57
CA VAL A 255 19.75 -3.72 19.42
C VAL A 255 18.69 -4.73 18.96
N GLY A 256 18.99 -5.44 17.87
CA GLY A 256 18.07 -6.37 17.23
C GLY A 256 17.38 -5.80 15.98
N ASP A 257 17.78 -4.60 15.53
CA ASP A 257 17.28 -3.96 14.32
C ASP A 257 15.76 -3.73 14.40
N ILE A 258 15.31 -3.26 15.57
CA ILE A 258 13.90 -3.04 15.90
C ILE A 258 13.64 -1.61 16.41
N CYS A 259 12.50 -1.05 16.02
CA CYS A 259 12.01 0.22 16.52
C CYS A 259 11.54 0.08 17.98
N SER A 260 11.87 1.05 18.82
CA SER A 260 11.56 1.04 20.25
C SER A 260 11.19 2.44 20.74
N ALA A 261 10.29 2.49 21.73
CA ALA A 261 9.99 3.71 22.45
C ALA A 261 11.12 4.08 23.43
N GLY A 262 11.91 3.08 23.87
CA GLY A 262 12.92 3.23 24.91
C GLY A 262 12.30 3.41 26.29
N ASP A 263 11.19 2.74 26.54
CA ASP A 263 10.51 2.70 27.83
C ASP A 263 11.13 1.62 28.75
N VAL A 264 10.76 1.63 30.03
CA VAL A 264 11.28 0.65 31.01
C VAL A 264 11.01 -0.78 30.54
N GLY A 265 12.05 -1.61 30.50
CA GLY A 265 12.02 -2.99 30.04
C GLY A 265 12.27 -3.19 28.55
N ASP A 266 12.36 -2.11 27.75
CA ASP A 266 12.73 -2.22 26.33
C ASP A 266 14.20 -2.63 26.19
N VAL A 267 14.51 -3.38 25.13
CA VAL A 267 15.87 -3.87 24.87
C VAL A 267 16.80 -2.70 24.54
N CYS A 268 18.02 -2.72 25.08
CA CYS A 268 19.05 -1.73 24.83
C CYS A 268 20.46 -2.36 24.79
N GLY A 269 21.39 -1.71 24.10
CA GLY A 269 22.83 -2.00 24.15
C GLY A 269 23.64 -0.96 24.92
N TYR A 270 23.12 0.27 25.04
CA TYR A 270 23.70 1.39 25.78
C TYR A 270 22.61 2.44 26.06
N ASP A 271 22.87 3.41 26.95
CA ASP A 271 21.88 4.40 27.40
C ASP A 271 21.19 5.20 26.27
N GLY A 272 21.84 5.33 25.11
CA GLY A 272 21.27 6.04 23.96
C GLY A 272 20.18 5.26 23.21
N ASP A 273 20.05 3.97 23.49
CA ASP A 273 18.94 3.13 23.01
C ASP A 273 17.69 3.28 23.90
N CYS A 274 17.76 4.12 24.92
CA CYS A 274 16.66 4.36 25.84
C CYS A 274 16.15 5.80 25.76
N SER A 275 14.90 5.99 26.17
CA SER A 275 14.27 7.30 26.17
C SER A 275 14.53 8.05 27.48
N MET A 276 14.12 9.31 27.52
CA MET A 276 14.18 10.11 28.75
C MET A 276 13.28 9.58 29.87
N SER A 277 12.32 8.68 29.58
CA SER A 277 11.48 8.04 30.59
C SER A 277 12.18 6.88 31.30
N ALA A 278 13.26 6.34 30.73
CA ALA A 278 14.03 5.20 31.23
C ALA A 278 15.50 5.28 30.76
N PRO A 279 16.25 6.33 31.15
CA PRO A 279 17.46 6.75 30.43
C PRO A 279 18.70 5.85 30.58
N LEU A 280 18.62 4.76 31.35
CA LEU A 280 19.76 3.91 31.67
C LEU A 280 19.58 2.54 31.05
N CYS A 281 20.62 2.03 30.39
CA CYS A 281 20.62 0.67 29.88
C CYS A 281 21.28 -0.28 30.88
N SER A 282 20.47 -1.06 31.60
CA SER A 282 20.95 -1.97 32.63
C SER A 282 20.64 -3.41 32.25
N LEU A 283 21.68 -4.26 32.22
CA LEU A 283 21.56 -5.69 31.89
C LEU A 283 20.81 -5.97 30.57
N GLY A 284 20.85 -5.03 29.62
CA GLY A 284 20.21 -5.13 28.31
C GLY A 284 18.76 -4.62 28.26
N GLU A 285 18.27 -4.02 29.34
CA GLU A 285 16.93 -3.42 29.41
C GLU A 285 17.00 -1.95 29.86
N CYS A 286 16.16 -1.10 29.29
CA CYS A 286 16.02 0.29 29.71
C CYS A 286 15.40 0.35 31.11
N SER A 287 15.96 1.18 31.98
CA SER A 287 15.55 1.32 33.37
C SER A 287 15.58 2.78 33.84
N LEU A 288 14.93 3.04 34.98
CA LEU A 288 15.06 4.31 35.68
C LEU A 288 16.33 4.37 36.53
N GLY A 289 16.92 3.22 36.87
CA GLY A 289 17.95 3.08 37.90
C GLY A 289 17.43 3.49 39.28
N ALA A 290 16.14 3.25 39.54
CA ALA A 290 15.53 3.52 40.83
C ALA A 290 15.97 2.49 41.88
N GLU A 291 15.73 2.79 43.15
CA GLU A 291 15.97 1.84 44.24
C GLU A 291 15.25 0.51 43.96
N GLY A 292 15.97 -0.60 44.00
CA GLY A 292 15.44 -1.93 43.68
C GLY A 292 15.59 -2.36 42.21
N ASP A 293 15.96 -1.45 41.30
CA ASP A 293 16.20 -1.80 39.89
C ASP A 293 17.50 -2.61 39.75
N ALA A 294 17.54 -3.51 38.77
CA ALA A 294 18.72 -4.31 38.50
C ALA A 294 19.87 -3.45 37.95
N CYS A 295 21.11 -3.80 38.29
CA CYS A 295 22.31 -3.11 37.86
C CYS A 295 23.50 -4.06 37.74
N ALA A 296 24.49 -3.68 36.92
CA ALA A 296 25.82 -4.29 36.89
C ALA A 296 26.89 -3.33 37.46
N TYR A 297 26.67 -2.02 37.33
CA TYR A 297 27.56 -0.95 37.75
C TYR A 297 26.77 0.24 38.32
N ASP A 298 27.41 1.08 39.13
CA ASP A 298 26.80 2.31 39.68
C ASP A 298 26.26 3.26 38.58
N THR A 299 26.82 3.19 37.38
CA THR A 299 26.35 3.97 36.22
C THR A 299 24.98 3.54 35.70
N ASP A 300 24.54 2.33 36.06
CA ASP A 300 23.23 1.81 35.70
C ASP A 300 22.15 2.30 36.68
N CYS A 301 22.56 3.11 37.66
CA CYS A 301 21.70 3.62 38.70
C CYS A 301 21.51 5.14 38.63
N SER A 302 20.34 5.58 39.10
CA SER A 302 19.98 7.00 39.14
C SER A 302 20.65 7.72 40.30
N MET A 303 20.60 9.06 40.25
CA MET A 303 21.02 9.90 41.37
C MET A 303 20.23 9.67 42.67
N SER A 304 19.04 9.06 42.62
CA SER A 304 18.26 8.72 43.81
C SER A 304 18.68 7.40 44.46
N ALA A 305 19.39 6.53 43.74
CA ALA A 305 19.86 5.24 44.25
C ALA A 305 21.22 4.90 43.61
N PRO A 306 22.27 5.72 43.81
CA PRO A 306 23.46 5.75 42.95
C PRO A 306 24.42 4.57 43.09
N LEU A 307 24.14 3.60 43.96
CA LEU A 307 25.06 2.51 44.28
C LEU A 307 24.49 1.19 43.76
N CYS A 308 25.30 0.45 43.01
CA CYS A 308 24.96 -0.87 42.54
C CYS A 308 25.54 -1.94 43.47
N SER A 309 24.67 -2.54 44.28
CA SER A 309 25.07 -3.44 45.36
C SER A 309 24.33 -4.77 45.21
N LEU A 310 25.07 -5.89 45.17
CA LEU A 310 24.48 -7.23 44.92
C LEU A 310 23.57 -7.28 43.67
N GLY A 311 23.87 -6.46 42.66
CA GLY A 311 23.12 -6.37 41.41
C GLY A 311 21.83 -5.56 41.46
N VAL A 312 21.66 -4.73 42.50
CA VAL A 312 20.49 -3.88 42.70
C VAL A 312 20.89 -2.45 43.06
N CYS A 313 20.22 -1.46 42.47
CA CYS A 313 20.43 -0.05 42.81
C CYS A 313 19.89 0.27 44.22
N SER A 314 20.69 0.98 45.01
CA SER A 314 20.35 1.44 46.37
C SER A 314 20.93 2.82 46.66
N ASP A 315 20.41 3.51 47.67
CA ASP A 315 21.00 4.76 48.17
C ASP A 315 22.01 4.54 49.30
N GLY A 316 22.28 3.28 49.68
CA GLY A 316 23.30 2.87 50.64
C GLY A 316 22.89 3.17 52.09
N GLN A 317 21.60 3.19 52.38
CA GLN A 317 21.07 3.47 53.70
C GLN A 317 21.20 2.28 54.64
N LEU A 318 20.86 2.50 55.91
CA LEU A 318 20.86 1.47 56.93
C LEU A 318 19.98 0.28 56.51
N ASN A 319 20.59 -0.92 56.51
CA ASN A 319 20.03 -2.21 56.07
C ASN A 319 19.96 -2.45 54.55
N ASP A 320 20.48 -1.54 53.72
CA ASP A 320 20.63 -1.81 52.29
C ASP A 320 21.69 -2.88 52.06
N ALA A 321 21.51 -3.68 51.02
CA ALA A 321 22.46 -4.71 50.63
C ALA A 321 23.82 -4.09 50.26
N CYS A 322 24.91 -4.76 50.64
CA CYS A 322 26.28 -4.34 50.29
C CYS A 322 27.22 -5.54 50.20
N ASP A 323 28.27 -5.41 49.39
CA ASP A 323 29.45 -6.29 49.38
C ASP A 323 30.68 -5.57 49.97
N TYR A 324 30.72 -4.24 49.86
CA TYR A 324 31.84 -3.39 50.29
C TYR A 324 31.34 -2.11 50.97
N ASP A 325 32.17 -1.48 51.80
CA ASP A 325 31.87 -0.16 52.41
C ASP A 325 31.56 0.94 51.36
N SER A 326 32.04 0.79 50.12
CA SER A 326 31.74 1.71 49.01
C SER A 326 30.28 1.67 48.57
N ASP A 327 29.58 0.59 48.89
CA ASP A 327 28.19 0.34 48.55
C ASP A 327 27.25 1.00 49.56
N CYS A 328 27.82 1.72 50.53
CA CYS A 328 27.12 2.36 51.61
C CYS A 328 27.28 3.89 51.58
N SER A 329 26.23 4.56 52.04
CA SER A 329 26.21 6.01 52.16
C SER A 329 27.03 6.50 53.36
N VAL A 330 27.23 7.81 53.40
CA VAL A 330 27.89 8.47 54.55
C VAL A 330 27.12 8.32 55.86
N ASP A 331 25.83 8.01 55.82
CA ASP A 331 24.97 7.84 57.00
C ASP A 331 25.04 6.41 57.57
N ALA A 332 25.47 5.43 56.77
CA ALA A 332 25.66 4.03 57.17
C ALA A 332 26.93 3.42 56.55
N PRO A 333 28.13 3.98 56.78
CA PRO A 333 29.31 3.83 55.91
C PRO A 333 30.04 2.48 55.99
N TYR A 334 29.50 1.50 56.74
CA TYR A 334 30.15 0.21 56.94
C TYR A 334 29.27 -0.91 56.39
N CYS A 335 29.84 -1.79 55.59
CA CYS A 335 29.21 -3.03 55.18
C CYS A 335 29.51 -4.13 56.19
N SER A 336 28.49 -4.79 56.74
CA SER A 336 28.69 -5.91 57.67
C SER A 336 28.82 -7.22 56.91
N ASP A 337 29.98 -7.89 56.91
CA ASP A 337 30.08 -9.24 56.29
C ASP A 337 29.28 -10.32 57.05
N LEU A 338 28.65 -9.95 58.18
CA LEU A 338 27.76 -10.85 58.91
C LEU A 338 26.35 -10.86 58.34
N THR A 339 25.86 -9.72 57.85
CA THR A 339 24.48 -9.54 57.38
C THR A 339 24.38 -9.11 55.92
N ASP A 340 25.50 -8.80 55.28
CA ASP A 340 25.60 -8.24 53.92
C ASP A 340 24.76 -6.96 53.77
N THR A 341 24.77 -6.12 54.82
CA THR A 341 24.01 -4.87 54.85
C THR A 341 24.77 -3.68 55.42
N CYS A 342 24.48 -2.50 54.90
CA CYS A 342 25.02 -1.22 55.37
C CYS A 342 24.58 -0.91 56.80
N GLN A 343 25.52 -0.41 57.61
CA GLN A 343 25.34 -0.10 59.02
C GLN A 343 26.16 1.12 59.47
N THR A 344 25.80 1.66 60.63
CA THR A 344 26.49 2.84 61.19
C THR A 344 27.83 2.51 61.84
N GLY A 345 28.10 1.23 62.15
CA GLY A 345 29.29 0.80 62.88
C GLY A 345 29.32 1.25 64.35
N GLU A 346 28.21 1.79 64.86
CA GLU A 346 28.03 2.17 66.25
C GLU A 346 27.90 0.93 67.15
N ALA A 347 28.08 1.12 68.46
CA ALA A 347 28.00 0.03 69.44
C ALA A 347 26.67 -0.74 69.33
N GLY A 348 26.76 -2.07 69.19
CA GLY A 348 25.62 -2.96 68.99
C GLY A 348 25.33 -3.36 67.54
N SER A 349 25.95 -2.71 66.56
CA SER A 349 25.79 -3.06 65.14
C SER A 349 26.50 -4.39 64.81
N PRO A 350 25.95 -5.24 63.93
CA PRO A 350 26.53 -6.56 63.61
C PRO A 350 27.95 -6.47 63.01
N CYS A 351 28.85 -7.34 63.44
CA CYS A 351 30.20 -7.40 62.88
C CYS A 351 30.81 -8.79 62.86
N SER A 352 31.59 -9.06 61.82
CA SER A 352 32.51 -10.19 61.65
C SER A 352 33.97 -9.74 61.75
N LEU A 353 34.27 -8.50 61.36
CA LEU A 353 35.62 -7.93 61.35
C LEU A 353 35.64 -6.58 62.08
N ASN A 354 36.85 -6.14 62.46
CA ASN A 354 37.03 -4.81 63.05
C ASN A 354 36.78 -3.67 62.06
N ALA A 355 36.79 -3.96 60.75
CA ALA A 355 36.56 -2.98 59.70
C ALA A 355 35.10 -2.48 59.71
N ASP A 356 34.17 -3.33 60.14
CA ASP A 356 32.73 -3.08 60.18
C ASP A 356 32.33 -2.04 61.26
N CYS A 357 33.27 -1.60 62.10
CA CYS A 357 33.00 -0.86 63.33
C CYS A 357 33.87 0.38 63.51
N ILE A 358 33.33 1.40 64.17
CA ILE A 358 34.09 2.62 64.52
C ILE A 358 35.21 2.33 65.54
N ASN A 359 34.93 1.55 66.59
CA ASN A 359 35.90 1.24 67.65
C ASN A 359 36.23 -0.26 67.78
N GLY A 360 36.01 -1.03 66.72
CA GLY A 360 36.33 -2.45 66.64
C GLY A 360 35.17 -3.40 67.00
N CYS A 361 35.37 -4.68 66.68
CA CYS A 361 34.37 -5.72 66.78
C CYS A 361 34.62 -6.61 68.01
N HIS A 362 33.57 -6.86 68.80
CA HIS A 362 33.64 -7.86 69.86
C HIS A 362 33.27 -9.24 69.30
N PHE A 363 34.27 -10.00 68.86
CA PHE A 363 34.09 -11.31 68.20
C PHE A 363 33.23 -12.32 68.97
N GLY A 364 33.17 -12.25 70.30
CA GLY A 364 32.33 -13.15 71.11
C GLY A 364 30.83 -12.80 71.11
N LEU A 365 30.48 -11.57 70.72
CA LEU A 365 29.10 -11.07 70.64
C LEU A 365 28.70 -10.76 69.20
N GLN A 366 29.66 -10.71 68.27
CA GLN A 366 29.47 -10.30 66.87
C GLN A 366 28.82 -8.92 66.76
N GLN A 367 29.25 -8.01 67.63
CA GLN A 367 28.73 -6.65 67.74
C GLN A 367 29.87 -5.64 67.92
N CYS A 368 29.71 -4.46 67.31
CA CYS A 368 30.60 -3.33 67.52
C CYS A 368 30.56 -2.85 68.97
N VAL A 369 31.70 -2.37 69.48
CA VAL A 369 31.87 -1.83 70.84
C VAL A 369 32.34 -0.38 70.85
#